data_AF-A0A925V0I4-F1
#
_entry.id   AF-A0A925V0I4-F1
#
_cell.length_a   1.000
_cell.length_b   1.000
_cell.length_c   1.000
_cell.angle_alpha   90.00
_cell.angle_beta   90.00
_cell.angle_gamma   90.00
#
_symmetry.space_group_name_H-M   'P 1'
#
loop_
_entity.id
_entity.type
_entity.pdbx_description
1 polymer ?
#
loop_
_entity_poly.entity_id
_entity_poly.type
_entity_poly.pdbx_seq_one_letter_code
_entity_poly.pdbx_strand_id
1 'polypeptide(L)'
;MSVIPMSRSLFLAAILSLPFAAQAQFVGAKPLPDDLKKGFDAITVSDAKSWLGYLAGPECMGRGTGQPGFQKAADYVAARFKEFGLKPIGDNGTYFQGVPYVRFRIDPISSFIANADGSERKIASKSFNVVASGSDVDLTAPVAFIRANGNATVPNPEAVKGRIVILFNDGAPINFRLRQELTRAEAALTLSVVDKVGEPTWEVTRGKLADFKPRARRASGSISRESADALMKSQGLYSNFASKTVAENAMEISQGTKDLKILVKSQKEDVSAPNVVGLIEGSDPLLKEEVVGIGSHLDHMGTNGTTTWWGADDDGSGTTAVIGAAKAFSTNPIKPKRSILFMCFSGEEMGLVGSAYYAANPIIPL
;
A
#
# COMPACT_ATOMS: atom_id res chain seq x y z
N MET A 1 -64.76 63.74 -22.74
CA MET A 1 -64.88 62.45 -22.01
C MET A 1 -63.48 61.96 -21.71
N SER A 2 -63.20 61.80 -20.42
CA SER A 2 -61.88 61.61 -19.81
C SER A 2 -61.30 60.22 -20.10
N VAL A 3 -60.02 60.15 -20.51
CA VAL A 3 -59.19 58.94 -20.43
C VAL A 3 -57.89 59.33 -19.74
N ILE A 4 -57.72 58.82 -18.52
CA ILE A 4 -56.57 58.99 -17.63
C ILE A 4 -55.44 58.06 -18.09
N PRO A 5 -54.16 58.49 -18.16
CA PRO A 5 -53.05 57.58 -18.41
C PRO A 5 -52.61 56.85 -17.13
N MET A 6 -52.46 55.52 -17.21
CA MET A 6 -51.91 54.65 -16.17
C MET A 6 -50.44 54.98 -15.88
N SER A 7 -50.14 55.37 -14.64
CA SER A 7 -48.78 55.42 -14.07
C SER A 7 -48.27 54.02 -13.77
N ARG A 8 -47.12 53.64 -14.35
CA ARG A 8 -46.38 52.43 -13.96
C ARG A 8 -45.59 52.70 -12.68
N SER A 9 -46.04 52.17 -11.54
CA SER A 9 -45.24 52.12 -10.32
C SER A 9 -44.30 50.91 -10.39
N LEU A 10 -42.98 51.15 -10.45
CA LEU A 10 -41.95 50.14 -10.22
C LEU A 10 -41.98 49.74 -8.74
N PHE A 11 -42.32 48.49 -8.44
CA PHE A 11 -42.00 47.88 -7.16
C PHE A 11 -40.58 47.30 -7.23
N LEU A 12 -39.65 47.95 -6.54
CA LEU A 12 -38.29 47.46 -6.31
C LEU A 12 -38.38 46.37 -5.23
N ALA A 13 -38.32 45.10 -5.62
CA ALA A 13 -38.24 43.99 -4.68
C ALA A 13 -36.82 43.92 -4.08
N ALA A 14 -36.68 44.36 -2.83
CA ALA A 14 -35.46 44.14 -2.05
C ALA A 14 -35.32 42.64 -1.75
N ILE A 15 -34.40 41.97 -2.45
CA ILE A 15 -34.01 40.59 -2.15
C ILE A 15 -33.12 40.66 -0.89
N LEU A 16 -33.71 40.34 0.27
CA LEU A 16 -32.93 40.04 1.47
C LEU A 16 -32.10 38.78 1.21
N SER A 17 -30.78 38.94 1.08
CA SER A 17 -29.85 37.83 1.11
C SER A 17 -29.76 37.27 2.53
N LEU A 18 -30.61 36.31 2.85
CA LEU A 18 -30.45 35.45 4.02
C LEU A 18 -29.17 34.62 3.84
N PRO A 19 -28.21 34.66 4.79
CA PRO A 19 -27.05 33.78 4.73
C PRO A 19 -27.55 32.34 4.89
N PHE A 20 -27.38 31.54 3.85
CA PHE A 20 -27.53 30.09 3.92
C PHE A 20 -26.40 29.56 4.82
N ALA A 21 -26.62 29.57 6.13
CA ALA A 21 -25.82 28.75 7.04
C ALA A 21 -26.14 27.30 6.68
N ALA A 22 -25.18 26.63 6.04
CA ALA A 22 -25.29 25.22 5.69
C ALA A 22 -25.46 24.39 6.98
N GLN A 23 -26.70 24.12 7.36
CA GLN A 23 -27.02 23.12 8.37
C GLN A 23 -27.04 21.77 7.68
N ALA A 24 -25.83 21.24 7.43
CA ALA A 24 -25.66 19.82 7.17
C ALA A 24 -25.82 19.07 8.52
N GLN A 25 -27.05 18.99 9.02
CA GLN A 25 -27.41 18.09 10.10
C GLN A 25 -28.44 17.10 9.55
N PHE A 26 -28.13 15.81 9.65
CA PHE A 26 -29.06 14.74 9.30
C PHE A 26 -30.31 14.82 10.19
N VAL A 27 -31.43 14.30 9.68
CA VAL A 27 -32.70 14.29 10.42
C VAL A 27 -32.52 13.56 11.76
N GLY A 28 -32.75 14.27 12.87
CA GLY A 28 -32.60 13.73 14.23
C GLY A 28 -31.31 14.15 14.96
N ALA A 29 -30.44 14.96 14.34
CA ALA A 29 -29.30 15.53 15.05
C ALA A 29 -29.77 16.43 16.21
N LYS A 30 -29.25 16.16 17.41
CA LYS A 30 -29.48 17.02 18.57
C LYS A 30 -28.51 18.22 18.52
N PRO A 31 -28.93 19.40 19.03
CA PRO A 31 -28.00 20.50 19.19
C PRO A 31 -26.85 20.07 20.11
N LEU A 32 -25.67 20.58 19.82
CA LEU A 32 -24.48 20.31 20.62
C LEU A 32 -24.68 20.89 22.03
N PRO A 33 -24.47 20.09 23.11
CA PRO A 33 -24.49 20.62 24.46
C PRO A 33 -23.45 21.73 24.65
N ASP A 34 -23.85 22.84 25.30
CA ASP A 34 -23.00 24.02 25.49
C ASP A 34 -21.69 23.70 26.21
N ASP A 35 -21.75 22.76 27.14
CA ASP A 35 -20.65 22.30 27.96
C ASP A 35 -19.63 21.43 27.19
N LEU A 36 -20.00 20.94 25.99
CA LEU A 36 -19.11 20.26 25.06
C LEU A 36 -18.61 21.16 23.92
N LYS A 37 -19.20 22.34 23.77
CA LYS A 37 -18.94 23.24 22.63
C LYS A 37 -17.47 23.53 22.40
N LYS A 38 -16.71 23.80 23.47
CA LYS A 38 -15.28 24.10 23.38
C LYS A 38 -14.45 22.97 22.76
N GLY A 39 -14.81 21.71 23.02
CA GLY A 39 -14.14 20.56 22.42
C GLY A 39 -14.42 20.46 20.92
N PHE A 40 -15.68 20.60 20.52
CA PHE A 40 -16.07 20.54 19.11
C PHE A 40 -15.52 21.72 18.29
N ASP A 41 -15.55 22.93 18.84
CA ASP A 41 -14.99 24.13 18.20
C ASP A 41 -13.46 24.01 17.99
N ALA A 42 -12.78 23.14 18.75
CA ALA A 42 -11.34 22.90 18.59
C ALA A 42 -10.99 22.06 17.35
N ILE A 43 -11.99 21.41 16.73
CA ILE A 43 -11.83 20.70 15.45
C ILE A 43 -12.05 21.70 14.33
N THR A 44 -10.96 22.13 13.70
CA THR A 44 -11.02 23.13 12.63
C THR A 44 -10.68 22.55 11.27
N VAL A 45 -11.26 23.12 10.21
CA VAL A 45 -10.90 22.79 8.82
C VAL A 45 -9.43 23.07 8.54
N SER A 46 -8.86 24.11 9.16
CA SER A 46 -7.44 24.48 8.98
C SER A 46 -6.52 23.39 9.53
N ASP A 47 -6.80 22.92 10.75
CA ASP A 47 -6.04 21.83 11.36
C ASP A 47 -6.17 20.54 10.55
N ALA A 48 -7.40 20.16 10.18
CA ALA A 48 -7.65 18.96 9.40
C ALA A 48 -6.89 18.96 8.06
N LYS A 49 -6.88 20.11 7.35
CA LYS A 49 -6.10 20.27 6.12
C LYS A 49 -4.59 20.17 6.36
N SER A 50 -4.10 20.72 7.47
CA SER A 50 -2.68 20.64 7.83
C SER A 50 -2.26 19.20 8.14
N TRP A 51 -3.02 18.50 8.98
CA TRP A 51 -2.72 17.12 9.36
C TRP A 51 -2.81 16.17 8.17
N LEU A 52 -3.91 16.23 7.41
CA LEU A 52 -4.08 15.42 6.20
C LEU A 52 -3.02 15.75 5.16
N GLY A 53 -2.71 17.04 4.96
CA GLY A 53 -1.69 17.49 4.02
C GLY A 53 -0.30 16.96 4.36
N TYR A 54 0.05 16.85 5.65
CA TYR A 54 1.30 16.23 6.07
C TYR A 54 1.27 14.71 5.89
N LEU A 55 0.21 14.04 6.35
CA LEU A 55 0.09 12.58 6.27
C LEU A 55 0.12 12.10 4.82
N ALA A 56 -0.64 12.75 3.94
CA ALA A 56 -0.68 12.47 2.50
C ALA A 56 0.37 13.25 1.69
N GLY A 57 1.32 13.90 2.37
CA GLY A 57 2.34 14.75 1.77
C GLY A 57 3.61 14.01 1.35
N PRO A 58 4.49 14.69 0.59
CA PRO A 58 5.77 14.14 0.15
C PRO A 58 6.66 13.66 1.31
N GLU A 59 6.54 14.28 2.48
CA GLU A 59 7.31 13.94 3.69
C GLU A 59 7.07 12.48 4.08
N CYS A 60 5.82 12.04 4.04
CA CYS A 60 5.36 10.73 4.48
C CYS A 60 5.43 9.66 3.38
N MET A 61 5.75 10.02 2.13
CA MET A 61 6.04 9.07 1.04
C MET A 61 4.99 7.94 0.89
N GLY A 62 3.71 8.26 1.08
CA GLY A 62 2.60 7.30 1.02
C GLY A 62 2.50 6.32 2.19
N ARG A 63 3.30 6.48 3.25
CA ARG A 63 3.19 5.77 4.55
C ARG A 63 3.19 4.24 4.44
N GLY A 64 3.99 3.69 3.52
CA GLY A 64 4.13 2.24 3.36
C GLY A 64 4.60 1.56 4.64
N THR A 65 3.88 0.55 5.13
CA THR A 65 4.31 -0.25 6.30
C THR A 65 5.74 -0.76 6.11
N GLY A 66 6.61 -0.51 7.10
CA GLY A 66 8.04 -0.85 7.04
C GLY A 66 8.89 0.01 6.09
N GLN A 67 8.32 1.03 5.45
CA GLN A 67 9.05 2.04 4.68
C GLN A 67 9.35 3.29 5.53
N PRO A 68 10.36 4.09 5.17
CA PRO A 68 10.73 5.30 5.94
C PRO A 68 9.59 6.30 6.13
N GLY A 69 8.67 6.37 5.16
CA GLY A 69 7.50 7.24 5.20
C GLY A 69 6.54 6.94 6.35
N PHE A 70 6.38 5.66 6.72
CA PHE A 70 5.51 5.27 7.83
C PHE A 70 6.03 5.79 9.16
N GLN A 71 7.34 5.68 9.43
CA GLN A 71 7.90 6.15 10.69
C GLN A 71 7.70 7.65 10.88
N LYS A 72 7.85 8.45 9.81
CA LYS A 72 7.59 9.90 9.85
C LYS A 72 6.13 10.21 10.18
N ALA A 73 5.19 9.45 9.61
CA ALA A 73 3.77 9.59 9.95
C ALA A 73 3.50 9.20 11.41
N ALA A 74 4.13 8.13 11.89
CA ALA A 74 3.99 7.69 13.28
C ALA A 74 4.53 8.72 14.27
N ASP A 75 5.71 9.27 14.00
CA ASP A 75 6.32 10.34 14.78
C ASP A 75 5.45 11.61 14.79
N TYR A 76 4.84 11.93 13.64
CA TYR A 76 3.94 13.07 13.53
C TYR A 76 2.68 12.92 14.39
N VAL A 77 2.01 11.75 14.34
CA VAL A 77 0.83 11.48 15.17
C VAL A 77 1.21 11.50 16.65
N ALA A 78 2.32 10.86 17.03
CA ALA A 78 2.83 10.89 18.40
C ALA A 78 3.12 12.32 18.88
N ALA A 79 3.67 13.18 18.01
CA ALA A 79 3.90 14.59 18.31
C ALA A 79 2.58 15.34 18.55
N ARG A 80 1.52 15.08 17.76
CA ARG A 80 0.19 15.66 17.99
C ARG A 80 -0.42 15.17 19.31
N PHE A 81 -0.35 13.89 19.60
CA PHE A 81 -0.81 13.33 20.88
C PHE A 81 -0.09 13.96 22.08
N LYS A 82 1.24 14.12 21.98
CA LYS A 82 2.05 14.80 22.99
C LYS A 82 1.67 16.27 23.15
N GLU A 83 1.49 16.99 22.05
CA GLU A 83 1.05 18.39 22.04
C GLU A 83 -0.28 18.57 22.76
N PHE A 84 -1.19 17.60 22.62
CA PHE A 84 -2.48 17.60 23.30
C PHE A 84 -2.42 16.98 24.72
N GLY A 85 -1.24 16.61 25.22
CA GLY A 85 -1.07 16.11 26.58
C GLY A 85 -1.64 14.72 26.85
N LEU A 86 -1.82 13.89 25.81
CA LEU A 86 -2.16 12.48 26.01
C LEU A 86 -1.01 11.78 26.76
N LYS A 87 -1.33 10.72 27.52
CA LYS A 87 -0.30 9.91 28.16
C LYS A 87 0.29 8.91 27.17
N PRO A 88 1.62 8.79 27.07
CA PRO A 88 2.27 7.73 26.32
C PRO A 88 2.16 6.41 27.08
N ILE A 89 1.43 5.44 26.53
CA ILE A 89 1.19 4.13 27.17
C ILE A 89 1.76 2.95 26.40
N GLY A 90 2.45 3.21 25.29
CA GLY A 90 3.14 2.20 24.50
C GLY A 90 4.37 1.63 25.19
N ASP A 91 5.16 0.89 24.43
CA ASP A 91 6.34 0.19 24.90
C ASP A 91 7.28 1.16 25.62
N ASN A 92 7.72 0.77 26.83
CA ASN A 92 8.62 1.56 27.67
C ASN A 92 8.15 3.00 27.94
N GLY A 93 6.83 3.24 28.00
CA GLY A 93 6.26 4.57 28.24
C GLY A 93 6.37 5.51 27.05
N THR A 94 6.41 4.98 25.83
CA THR A 94 6.38 5.75 24.57
C THR A 94 4.97 5.85 23.99
N TYR A 95 4.80 6.52 22.85
CA TYR A 95 3.53 6.47 22.09
C TYR A 95 3.46 5.26 21.14
N PHE A 96 4.41 4.33 21.21
CA PHE A 96 4.58 3.32 20.18
C PHE A 96 4.44 1.91 20.75
N GLN A 97 3.59 1.10 20.13
CA GLN A 97 3.61 -0.35 20.29
C GLN A 97 4.36 -0.95 19.10
N GLY A 98 5.55 -1.51 19.32
CA GLY A 98 6.35 -2.11 18.27
C GLY A 98 5.68 -3.35 17.69
N VAL A 99 5.28 -3.29 16.43
CA VAL A 99 4.75 -4.44 15.70
C VAL A 99 5.86 -5.02 14.82
N PRO A 100 6.20 -6.32 14.95
CA PRO A 100 7.30 -6.91 14.21
C PRO A 100 6.90 -7.24 12.76
N TYR A 101 7.77 -6.85 11.84
CA TYR A 101 7.69 -7.17 10.42
C TYR A 101 9.04 -7.70 9.91
N VAL A 102 8.99 -8.38 8.77
CA VAL A 102 10.15 -8.75 7.98
C VAL A 102 10.05 -8.03 6.65
N ARG A 103 11.14 -7.40 6.21
CA ARG A 103 11.24 -6.97 4.82
C ARG A 103 12.25 -7.78 4.05
N PHE A 104 11.98 -8.00 2.78
CA PHE A 104 12.85 -8.74 1.88
C PHE A 104 12.91 -8.09 0.50
N ARG A 105 14.03 -8.30 -0.19
CA ARG A 105 14.22 -7.93 -1.60
C ARG A 105 15.20 -8.90 -2.24
N ILE A 106 15.28 -8.92 -3.55
CA ILE A 106 16.35 -9.65 -4.23
C ILE A 106 17.70 -8.97 -4.00
N ASP A 107 18.75 -9.76 -3.86
CA ASP A 107 20.13 -9.29 -3.86
C ASP A 107 20.54 -8.98 -5.31
N PRO A 108 20.78 -7.71 -5.67
CA PRO A 108 21.02 -7.32 -7.05
C PRO A 108 22.36 -7.84 -7.61
N ILE A 109 23.31 -8.20 -6.75
CA ILE A 109 24.67 -8.60 -7.12
C ILE A 109 24.79 -10.13 -7.15
N SER A 110 24.24 -10.79 -6.14
CA SER A 110 24.33 -12.25 -5.99
C SER A 110 23.29 -13.01 -6.82
N SER A 111 22.31 -12.31 -7.41
CA SER A 111 21.27 -12.91 -8.25
C SER A 111 21.58 -12.78 -9.74
N PHE A 112 21.40 -13.85 -10.50
CA PHE A 112 21.62 -13.88 -11.94
C PHE A 112 20.67 -14.80 -12.70
N ILE A 113 20.52 -14.51 -14.00
CA ILE A 113 19.96 -15.40 -15.02
C ILE A 113 21.05 -15.64 -16.06
N ALA A 114 21.25 -16.88 -16.49
CA ALA A 114 22.18 -17.23 -17.54
C ALA A 114 21.68 -18.48 -18.29
N ASN A 115 22.29 -18.80 -19.42
CA ASN A 115 22.23 -20.16 -19.94
C ASN A 115 22.89 -21.12 -18.94
N ALA A 116 22.45 -22.38 -18.92
CA ALA A 116 22.98 -23.39 -18.00
C ALA A 116 24.48 -23.68 -18.23
N ASP A 117 25.00 -23.40 -19.43
CA ASP A 117 26.43 -23.45 -19.75
C ASP A 117 27.23 -22.23 -19.24
N GLY A 118 26.56 -21.27 -18.58
CA GLY A 118 27.16 -20.06 -18.03
C GLY A 118 27.23 -18.87 -19.01
N SER A 119 26.89 -19.06 -20.29
CA SER A 119 26.85 -17.99 -21.28
C SER A 119 25.65 -17.05 -21.08
N GLU A 120 25.73 -15.85 -21.66
CA GLU A 120 24.68 -14.82 -21.62
C GLU A 120 24.18 -14.49 -20.19
N ARG A 121 25.13 -14.30 -19.28
CA ARG A 121 24.84 -14.02 -17.87
C ARG A 121 24.37 -12.58 -17.65
N LYS A 122 23.21 -12.43 -17.00
CA LYS A 122 22.61 -11.16 -16.57
C LYS A 122 22.48 -11.13 -15.05
N ILE A 123 22.95 -10.07 -14.42
CA ILE A 123 22.74 -9.82 -12.98
C ILE A 123 21.42 -9.08 -12.77
N ALA A 124 20.77 -9.27 -11.62
CA ALA A 124 19.44 -8.70 -11.41
C ALA A 124 19.39 -7.17 -11.52
N SER A 125 20.41 -6.47 -11.05
CA SER A 125 20.55 -5.00 -11.16
C SER A 125 20.15 -4.48 -12.54
N LYS A 126 18.93 -3.92 -12.64
CA LYS A 126 18.28 -3.41 -13.88
C LYS A 126 18.02 -4.41 -15.00
N SER A 127 18.40 -5.68 -14.86
CA SER A 127 18.15 -6.69 -15.90
C SER A 127 16.89 -7.48 -15.63
N PHE A 128 16.61 -7.85 -14.38
CA PHE A 128 15.43 -8.63 -14.02
C PHE A 128 15.07 -8.47 -12.54
N ASN A 129 13.81 -8.71 -12.21
CA ASN A 129 13.34 -8.81 -10.83
C ASN A 129 12.50 -10.08 -10.68
N VAL A 130 12.65 -10.80 -9.57
CA VAL A 130 11.89 -12.00 -9.26
C VAL A 130 11.29 -11.86 -7.86
N VAL A 131 9.98 -12.00 -7.79
CA VAL A 131 9.22 -12.07 -6.55
C VAL A 131 9.02 -13.54 -6.20
N ALA A 132 9.64 -13.98 -5.12
CA ALA A 132 9.52 -15.33 -4.58
C ALA A 132 9.08 -15.34 -3.10
N SER A 133 8.39 -14.27 -2.66
CA SER A 133 7.92 -14.09 -1.29
C SER A 133 9.04 -14.32 -0.26
N GLY A 134 10.20 -13.73 -0.50
CA GLY A 134 11.39 -13.86 0.34
C GLY A 134 12.14 -15.19 0.22
N SER A 135 11.72 -16.13 -0.63
CA SER A 135 12.50 -17.35 -0.86
C SER A 135 13.71 -17.08 -1.75
N ASP A 136 14.81 -17.79 -1.49
CA ASP A 136 15.85 -17.94 -2.51
C ASP A 136 15.30 -18.83 -3.64
N VAL A 137 15.72 -18.56 -4.88
CA VAL A 137 15.43 -19.39 -6.05
C VAL A 137 16.73 -19.96 -6.56
N ASP A 138 16.79 -21.27 -6.74
CA ASP A 138 17.88 -21.94 -7.43
C ASP A 138 17.26 -22.95 -8.42
N LEU A 139 17.13 -22.53 -9.67
CA LEU A 139 16.39 -23.27 -10.69
C LEU A 139 17.22 -23.41 -11.96
N THR A 140 17.36 -24.66 -12.43
CA THR A 140 17.79 -24.95 -13.80
C THR A 140 16.63 -25.62 -14.50
N ALA A 141 16.18 -25.08 -15.64
CA ALA A 141 15.07 -25.66 -16.40
C ALA A 141 15.12 -25.24 -17.87
N PRO A 142 14.46 -25.99 -18.77
CA PRO A 142 14.29 -25.56 -20.15
C PRO A 142 13.51 -24.24 -20.23
N VAL A 143 13.76 -23.45 -21.27
CA VAL A 143 13.09 -22.14 -21.46
C VAL A 143 12.08 -22.19 -22.61
N ALA A 144 10.95 -21.52 -22.42
CA ALA A 144 10.00 -21.19 -23.48
C ALA A 144 9.89 -19.67 -23.62
N PHE A 145 10.11 -19.16 -24.83
CA PHE A 145 9.86 -17.77 -25.17
C PHE A 145 8.45 -17.66 -25.75
N ILE A 146 7.61 -16.84 -25.13
CA ILE A 146 6.21 -16.70 -25.49
C ILE A 146 5.95 -15.27 -25.93
N ARG A 147 5.29 -15.09 -27.08
CA ARG A 147 4.72 -13.82 -27.50
C ARG A 147 3.20 -13.91 -27.38
N ALA A 148 2.58 -12.97 -26.68
CA ALA A 148 1.14 -12.97 -26.46
C ALA A 148 0.56 -11.55 -26.60
N ASN A 149 -0.73 -11.46 -26.94
CA ASN A 149 -1.48 -10.21 -27.02
C ASN A 149 -2.87 -10.39 -26.40
N GLY A 150 -3.29 -9.45 -25.55
CA GLY A 150 -4.64 -9.44 -24.97
C GLY A 150 -4.93 -10.63 -24.06
N ASN A 151 -6.08 -11.30 -24.27
CA ASN A 151 -6.57 -12.41 -23.45
C ASN A 151 -6.14 -13.78 -24.00
N ALA A 152 -4.96 -13.88 -24.58
CA ALA A 152 -4.46 -15.12 -25.17
C ALA A 152 -4.52 -16.29 -24.18
N THR A 153 -4.95 -17.45 -24.67
CA THR A 153 -5.01 -18.70 -23.89
C THR A 153 -3.77 -19.54 -24.19
N VAL A 154 -3.24 -20.24 -23.18
CA VAL A 154 -2.12 -21.18 -23.40
C VAL A 154 -2.61 -22.36 -24.25
N PRO A 155 -2.21 -22.50 -25.53
CA PRO A 155 -2.81 -23.48 -26.44
C PRO A 155 -2.39 -24.93 -26.11
N ASN A 156 -1.22 -25.13 -25.51
CA ASN A 156 -0.71 -26.43 -25.09
C ASN A 156 0.01 -26.30 -23.73
N PRO A 157 -0.60 -26.73 -22.61
CA PRO A 157 0.04 -26.70 -21.29
C PRO A 157 1.38 -27.43 -21.21
N GLU A 158 1.54 -28.54 -21.95
CA GLU A 158 2.79 -29.32 -21.97
C GLU A 158 3.95 -28.54 -22.62
N ALA A 159 3.66 -27.50 -23.40
CA ALA A 159 4.68 -26.62 -23.97
C ALA A 159 5.30 -25.66 -22.94
N VAL A 160 4.69 -25.49 -21.76
CA VAL A 160 5.18 -24.59 -20.70
C VAL A 160 5.46 -25.31 -19.38
N LYS A 161 4.88 -26.50 -19.18
CA LYS A 161 5.10 -27.32 -17.99
C LYS A 161 6.58 -27.54 -17.70
N GLY A 162 6.98 -27.24 -16.45
CA GLY A 162 8.36 -27.36 -15.96
C GLY A 162 9.36 -26.37 -16.53
N ARG A 163 8.93 -25.39 -17.35
CA ARG A 163 9.83 -24.46 -18.05
C ARG A 163 9.89 -23.10 -17.40
N ILE A 164 11.02 -22.43 -17.60
CA ILE A 164 11.14 -20.98 -17.41
C ILE A 164 10.46 -20.31 -18.61
N VAL A 165 9.49 -19.44 -18.35
CA VAL A 165 8.74 -18.73 -19.38
C VAL A 165 9.20 -17.28 -19.45
N ILE A 166 9.69 -16.85 -20.62
CA ILE A 166 9.96 -15.44 -20.92
C ILE A 166 8.85 -14.92 -21.82
N LEU A 167 8.02 -14.04 -21.27
CA LEU A 167 6.74 -13.61 -21.87
C LEU A 167 6.83 -12.19 -22.43
N PHE A 168 6.87 -12.08 -23.75
CA PHE A 168 6.77 -10.84 -24.51
C PHE A 168 5.31 -10.47 -24.72
N ASN A 169 4.99 -9.21 -24.46
CA ASN A 169 3.68 -8.66 -24.70
C ASN A 169 3.65 -7.81 -25.96
N ASP A 170 2.66 -8.06 -26.82
CA ASP A 170 2.33 -7.21 -27.96
C ASP A 170 0.99 -6.51 -27.69
N GLY A 171 0.97 -5.19 -27.75
CA GLY A 171 -0.27 -4.43 -27.61
C GLY A 171 -0.79 -4.36 -26.17
N ALA A 172 -1.98 -4.93 -25.92
CA ALA A 172 -2.70 -4.77 -24.65
C ALA A 172 -1.94 -5.40 -23.47
N PRO A 173 -1.90 -4.81 -22.26
CA PRO A 173 -1.18 -5.34 -21.12
C PRO A 173 -1.54 -6.81 -20.81
N ILE A 174 -0.52 -7.64 -20.54
CA ILE A 174 -0.74 -9.02 -20.06
C ILE A 174 -1.62 -8.96 -18.81
N ASN A 175 -2.82 -9.54 -18.91
CA ASN A 175 -3.77 -9.54 -17.82
C ASN A 175 -3.42 -10.59 -16.75
N PHE A 176 -4.04 -10.47 -15.57
CA PHE A 176 -3.91 -11.44 -14.47
C PHE A 176 -4.25 -12.88 -14.89
N ARG A 177 -5.18 -13.05 -15.84
CA ARG A 177 -5.65 -14.35 -16.31
C ARG A 177 -4.56 -15.16 -16.99
N LEU A 178 -3.79 -14.58 -17.93
CA LEU A 178 -2.72 -15.31 -18.61
C LEU A 178 -1.63 -15.76 -17.63
N ARG A 179 -1.27 -14.92 -16.64
CA ARG A 179 -0.36 -15.33 -15.56
C ARG A 179 -0.91 -16.50 -14.75
N GLN A 180 -2.21 -16.51 -14.46
CA GLN A 180 -2.87 -17.61 -13.78
C GLN A 180 -2.88 -18.88 -14.63
N GLU A 181 -3.09 -18.79 -15.95
CA GLU A 181 -3.04 -19.94 -16.86
C GLU A 181 -1.64 -20.53 -16.95
N LEU A 182 -0.58 -19.73 -17.10
CA LEU A 182 0.80 -20.21 -17.07
C LEU A 182 1.14 -20.89 -15.73
N THR A 183 0.60 -20.35 -14.62
CA THR A 183 0.73 -20.97 -13.30
C THR A 183 0.00 -22.32 -13.25
N ARG A 184 -1.22 -22.42 -13.78
CA ARG A 184 -1.99 -23.68 -13.83
C ARG A 184 -1.35 -24.72 -14.75
N ALA A 185 -0.75 -24.28 -15.86
CA ALA A 185 0.01 -25.10 -16.79
C ALA A 185 1.39 -25.52 -16.26
N GLU A 186 1.67 -25.27 -14.98
CA GLU A 186 2.88 -25.73 -14.29
C GLU A 186 4.19 -25.17 -14.86
N ALA A 187 4.19 -23.94 -15.38
CA ALA A 187 5.44 -23.22 -15.61
C ALA A 187 6.28 -23.15 -14.32
N ALA A 188 7.58 -23.40 -14.44
CA ALA A 188 8.49 -23.40 -13.29
C ALA A 188 8.70 -21.98 -12.75
N LEU A 189 8.80 -20.99 -13.64
CA LEU A 189 8.95 -19.56 -13.33
C LEU A 189 8.50 -18.74 -14.54
N THR A 190 7.81 -17.61 -14.32
CA THR A 190 7.38 -16.70 -15.41
C THR A 190 7.98 -15.31 -15.25
N LEU A 191 8.65 -14.81 -16.29
CA LEU A 191 9.17 -13.44 -16.40
C LEU A 191 8.44 -12.68 -17.50
N SER A 192 7.75 -11.60 -17.16
CA SER A 192 7.21 -10.67 -18.15
C SER A 192 8.29 -9.72 -18.66
N VAL A 193 8.39 -9.58 -19.97
CA VAL A 193 9.30 -8.61 -20.59
C VAL A 193 8.72 -7.20 -20.42
N VAL A 194 9.55 -6.30 -19.91
CA VAL A 194 9.23 -4.88 -19.72
C VAL A 194 10.34 -4.01 -20.31
N ASP A 195 10.02 -2.78 -20.69
CA ASP A 195 11.03 -1.90 -21.28
C ASP A 195 12.11 -1.51 -20.27
N LYS A 196 11.72 -1.33 -19.00
CA LYS A 196 12.64 -1.05 -17.91
C LYS A 196 12.26 -1.85 -16.67
N VAL A 197 13.24 -2.53 -16.10
CA VAL A 197 13.12 -3.14 -14.77
C VAL A 197 13.52 -2.10 -13.73
N GLY A 198 12.66 -1.88 -12.74
CA GLY A 198 12.96 -1.03 -11.59
C GLY A 198 14.05 -1.64 -10.70
N GLU A 199 14.67 -0.82 -9.86
CA GLU A 199 15.57 -1.35 -8.83
C GLU A 199 14.80 -2.28 -7.87
N PRO A 200 15.45 -3.31 -7.31
CA PRO A 200 14.83 -4.15 -6.28
C PRO A 200 14.34 -3.33 -5.09
N THR A 201 13.02 -3.24 -4.95
CA THR A 201 12.37 -2.60 -3.80
C THR A 201 12.20 -3.58 -2.65
N TRP A 202 12.18 -3.06 -1.43
CA TRP A 202 11.80 -3.84 -0.25
C TRP A 202 10.31 -4.16 -0.28
N GLU A 203 9.99 -5.44 -0.18
CA GLU A 203 8.65 -5.93 0.14
C GLU A 203 8.58 -6.22 1.64
N VAL A 204 7.41 -6.02 2.25
CA VAL A 204 7.22 -6.21 3.70
C VAL A 204 6.21 -7.32 3.93
N THR A 205 6.40 -8.09 5.00
CA THR A 205 5.46 -9.11 5.48
C THR A 205 5.45 -9.13 7.00
N ARG A 206 4.38 -9.67 7.59
CA ARG A 206 4.20 -9.71 9.05
C ARG A 206 5.11 -10.74 9.71
N GLY A 207 5.49 -10.49 10.96
CA GLY A 207 6.20 -11.45 11.82
C GLY A 207 7.68 -11.10 12.01
N LYS A 208 8.44 -12.04 12.56
CA LYS A 208 9.89 -11.92 12.78
C LYS A 208 10.65 -12.84 11.85
N LEU A 209 11.89 -12.48 11.54
CA LEU A 209 12.74 -13.26 10.65
C LEU A 209 13.00 -14.66 11.19
N ALA A 210 13.12 -14.81 12.52
CA ALA A 210 13.30 -16.11 13.17
C ALA A 210 12.14 -17.09 12.91
N ASP A 211 10.92 -16.57 12.71
CA ASP A 211 9.70 -17.35 12.47
C ASP A 211 9.31 -17.38 10.98
N PHE A 212 10.09 -16.71 10.12
CA PHE A 212 9.76 -16.52 8.72
C PHE A 212 9.91 -17.84 7.96
N LYS A 213 8.77 -18.43 7.59
CA LYS A 213 8.69 -19.56 6.67
C LYS A 213 8.30 -19.03 5.29
N PRO A 214 9.22 -19.04 4.31
CA PRO A 214 8.87 -18.62 2.96
C PRO A 214 7.71 -19.48 2.46
N ARG A 215 6.65 -18.84 1.99
CA ARG A 215 5.58 -19.58 1.31
C ARG A 215 6.18 -20.08 0.00
N ALA A 216 6.04 -21.37 -0.29
CA ALA A 216 6.34 -21.96 -1.59
C ALA A 216 5.35 -21.44 -2.65
N ARG A 217 5.42 -20.14 -2.96
CA ARG A 217 4.78 -19.55 -4.12
C ARG A 217 5.72 -19.76 -5.30
N ARG A 218 5.16 -20.14 -6.45
CA ARG A 218 5.92 -20.18 -7.71
C ARG A 218 6.45 -18.77 -7.98
N ALA A 219 7.76 -18.68 -8.15
CA ALA A 219 8.44 -17.43 -8.42
C ALA A 219 7.93 -16.83 -9.74
N SER A 220 7.75 -15.51 -9.76
CA SER A 220 7.39 -14.78 -10.97
C SER A 220 8.03 -13.41 -10.95
N GLY A 221 8.13 -12.75 -12.09
CA GLY A 221 8.88 -11.52 -12.15
C GLY A 221 8.82 -10.80 -13.48
N SER A 222 9.80 -9.93 -13.67
CA SER A 222 10.00 -9.18 -14.90
C SER A 222 11.46 -9.25 -15.34
N ILE A 223 11.67 -9.08 -16.64
CA ILE A 223 12.99 -9.01 -17.27
C ILE A 223 13.01 -7.85 -18.26
N SER A 224 14.12 -7.14 -18.37
CA SER A 224 14.24 -6.04 -19.33
C SER A 224 14.21 -6.60 -20.74
N ARG A 225 13.62 -5.84 -21.67
CA ARG A 225 13.60 -6.20 -23.09
C ARG A 225 14.99 -6.51 -23.62
N GLU A 226 15.96 -5.66 -23.32
CA GLU A 226 17.37 -5.87 -23.67
C GLU A 226 17.90 -7.23 -23.19
N SER A 227 17.64 -7.60 -21.93
CA SER A 227 18.10 -8.87 -21.36
C SER A 227 17.38 -10.07 -21.96
N ALA A 228 16.06 -9.97 -22.15
CA ALA A 228 15.24 -11.01 -22.77
C ALA A 228 15.67 -11.26 -24.22
N ASP A 229 15.92 -10.19 -24.97
CA ASP A 229 16.39 -10.24 -26.36
C ASP A 229 17.78 -10.89 -26.45
N ALA A 230 18.69 -10.56 -25.53
CA ALA A 230 20.03 -11.14 -25.50
C ALA A 230 19.99 -12.65 -25.18
N LEU A 231 19.18 -13.06 -24.19
CA LEU A 231 18.94 -14.48 -23.89
C LEU A 231 18.35 -15.20 -25.11
N MET A 232 17.36 -14.61 -25.78
CA MET A 232 16.76 -15.19 -26.97
C MET A 232 17.74 -15.33 -28.14
N LYS A 233 18.64 -14.35 -28.34
CA LYS A 233 19.72 -14.43 -29.35
C LYS A 233 20.66 -15.59 -29.05
N SER A 234 21.05 -15.76 -27.79
CA SER A 234 21.93 -16.86 -27.37
C SER A 234 21.31 -18.25 -27.57
N GLN A 235 19.99 -18.31 -27.72
CA GLN A 235 19.20 -19.52 -27.97
C GLN A 235 18.98 -19.79 -29.48
N GLY A 236 19.40 -18.86 -30.35
CA GLY A 236 19.25 -18.95 -31.81
C GLY A 236 17.86 -18.58 -32.33
N LEU A 237 17.01 -17.96 -31.51
CA LEU A 237 15.58 -17.75 -31.82
C LEU A 237 15.24 -16.33 -32.27
N TYR A 238 16.16 -15.37 -32.12
CA TYR A 238 15.84 -13.95 -32.20
C TYR A 238 15.34 -13.49 -33.58
N SER A 239 15.98 -13.91 -34.67
CA SER A 239 15.61 -13.49 -36.04
C SER A 239 14.19 -13.87 -36.43
N ASN A 240 13.68 -14.99 -35.90
CA ASN A 240 12.34 -15.49 -36.17
C ASN A 240 11.27 -14.91 -35.25
N PHE A 241 11.67 -14.24 -34.16
CA PHE A 241 10.77 -13.81 -33.09
C PHE A 241 10.69 -12.28 -32.96
N ALA A 242 11.78 -11.55 -33.23
CA ALA A 242 11.85 -10.10 -33.00
C ALA A 242 11.00 -9.27 -33.98
N SER A 243 10.83 -9.73 -35.22
CA SER A 243 10.08 -9.04 -36.28
C SER A 243 8.59 -9.41 -36.34
N LYS A 244 8.16 -10.43 -35.57
CA LYS A 244 6.78 -10.89 -35.57
C LYS A 244 5.95 -10.14 -34.55
N THR A 245 4.68 -9.93 -34.87
CA THR A 245 3.62 -9.61 -33.91
C THR A 245 2.58 -10.72 -33.94
N VAL A 246 1.90 -10.93 -32.82
CA VAL A 246 0.75 -11.85 -32.77
C VAL A 246 -0.56 -11.07 -32.82
N ALA A 247 -1.55 -11.64 -33.52
CA ALA A 247 -2.90 -11.10 -33.56
C ALA A 247 -3.51 -11.02 -32.14
N GLU A 248 -4.60 -10.26 -32.00
CA GLU A 248 -5.30 -10.14 -30.73
C GLU A 248 -5.74 -11.52 -30.21
N ASN A 249 -5.52 -11.79 -28.92
CA ASN A 249 -5.80 -13.06 -28.25
C ASN A 249 -5.02 -14.27 -28.79
N ALA A 250 -3.97 -14.03 -29.59
CA ALA A 250 -3.09 -15.08 -30.09
C ALA A 250 -1.81 -15.21 -29.24
N MET A 251 -1.21 -16.39 -29.31
CA MET A 251 0.05 -16.73 -28.64
C MET A 251 0.95 -17.54 -29.57
N GLU A 252 2.23 -17.19 -29.62
CA GLU A 252 3.28 -17.99 -30.25
C GLU A 252 4.29 -18.45 -29.19
N ILE A 253 4.67 -19.73 -29.24
CA ILE A 253 5.61 -20.32 -28.29
C ILE A 253 6.82 -20.83 -29.08
N SER A 254 8.02 -20.37 -28.69
CA SER A 254 9.30 -20.83 -29.21
C SER A 254 10.10 -21.51 -28.09
N GLN A 255 10.44 -22.78 -28.28
CA GLN A 255 11.22 -23.55 -27.31
C GLN A 255 12.70 -23.20 -27.42
N GLY A 256 13.36 -22.93 -26.29
CA GLY A 256 14.80 -22.76 -26.22
C GLY A 256 15.55 -24.03 -26.56
N THR A 257 16.82 -23.86 -26.95
CA THR A 257 17.75 -24.96 -27.25
C THR A 257 18.64 -25.32 -26.07
N LYS A 258 18.76 -24.41 -25.09
CA LYS A 258 19.53 -24.60 -23.86
C LYS A 258 18.67 -24.28 -22.65
N ASP A 259 18.91 -24.99 -21.56
CA ASP A 259 18.32 -24.67 -20.25
C ASP A 259 18.81 -23.30 -19.76
N LEU A 260 17.98 -22.64 -18.96
CA LEU A 260 18.36 -21.45 -18.22
C LEU A 260 18.63 -21.80 -16.75
N LYS A 261 19.68 -21.19 -16.21
CA LYS A 261 19.97 -21.13 -14.78
C LYS A 261 19.48 -19.80 -14.22
N ILE A 262 18.64 -19.88 -13.20
CA ILE A 262 18.20 -18.72 -12.41
C ILE A 262 18.63 -18.94 -10.97
N LEU A 263 19.48 -18.04 -10.48
CA LEU A 263 19.80 -17.93 -9.07
C LEU A 263 19.27 -16.60 -8.56
N VAL A 264 18.38 -16.62 -7.58
CA VAL A 264 17.90 -15.44 -6.86
C VAL A 264 18.24 -15.62 -5.40
N LYS A 265 19.05 -14.70 -4.89
CA LYS A 265 19.32 -14.58 -3.46
C LYS A 265 18.45 -13.47 -2.90
N SER A 266 17.90 -13.70 -1.71
CA SER A 266 17.05 -12.73 -1.03
C SER A 266 17.80 -12.10 0.14
N GLN A 267 17.80 -10.78 0.19
CA GLN A 267 18.16 -10.03 1.39
C GLN A 267 16.92 -9.93 2.27
N LYS A 268 17.09 -10.14 3.57
CA LYS A 268 15.99 -10.08 4.55
C LYS A 268 16.47 -9.34 5.79
N GLU A 269 15.56 -8.62 6.43
CA GLU A 269 15.83 -7.99 7.71
C GLU A 269 14.54 -7.84 8.53
N ASP A 270 14.71 -7.86 9.85
CA ASP A 270 13.65 -7.45 10.76
C ASP A 270 13.47 -5.93 10.68
N VAL A 271 12.22 -5.50 10.63
CA VAL A 271 11.81 -4.10 10.67
C VAL A 271 10.62 -3.96 11.61
N SER A 272 10.50 -2.81 12.26
CA SER A 272 9.34 -2.49 13.09
C SER A 272 8.56 -1.34 12.46
N ALA A 273 7.25 -1.44 12.49
CA ALA A 273 6.34 -0.34 12.19
C ALA A 273 5.35 -0.27 13.35
N PRO A 274 5.37 0.77 14.19
CA PRO A 274 4.58 0.75 15.41
C PRO A 274 3.10 1.05 15.16
N ASN A 275 2.22 0.51 16.02
CA ASN A 275 0.96 1.18 16.28
C ASN A 275 1.24 2.43 17.13
N VAL A 276 0.57 3.55 16.84
CA VAL A 276 0.66 4.77 17.65
C VAL A 276 -0.49 4.81 18.62
N VAL A 277 -0.21 4.98 19.91
CA VAL A 277 -1.19 4.93 20.98
C VAL A 277 -1.08 6.12 21.92
N GLY A 278 -2.20 6.67 22.37
CA GLY A 278 -2.23 7.74 23.37
C GLY A 278 -3.50 7.69 24.22
N LEU A 279 -3.37 7.93 25.53
CA LEU A 279 -4.47 7.82 26.49
C LEU A 279 -4.87 9.18 27.05
N ILE A 280 -6.17 9.45 27.07
CA ILE A 280 -6.78 10.46 27.95
C ILE A 280 -7.39 9.71 29.14
N GLU A 281 -6.88 9.96 30.35
CA GLU A 281 -7.43 9.34 31.56
C GLU A 281 -8.83 9.88 31.88
N GLY A 282 -9.74 8.98 32.26
CA GLY A 282 -11.08 9.32 32.69
C GLY A 282 -11.10 10.10 34.01
N SER A 283 -12.14 10.92 34.19
CA SER A 283 -12.32 11.74 35.39
C SER A 283 -12.93 11.00 36.58
N ASP A 284 -13.60 9.88 36.33
CA ASP A 284 -14.29 9.12 37.37
C ASP A 284 -13.36 8.06 37.98
N PRO A 285 -13.19 8.01 39.31
CA PRO A 285 -12.26 7.09 39.96
C PRO A 285 -12.53 5.61 39.70
N LEU A 286 -13.78 5.24 39.41
CA LEU A 286 -14.18 3.86 39.13
C LEU A 286 -14.22 3.58 37.63
N LEU A 287 -14.81 4.49 36.85
CA LEU A 287 -15.01 4.25 35.42
C LEU A 287 -13.76 4.50 34.57
N LYS A 288 -12.73 5.16 35.09
CA LYS A 288 -11.50 5.42 34.33
C LYS A 288 -10.75 4.14 33.91
N GLU A 289 -11.00 3.01 34.57
CA GLU A 289 -10.44 1.71 34.20
C GLU A 289 -11.21 1.05 33.04
N GLU A 290 -12.43 1.53 32.74
CA GLU A 290 -13.15 1.15 31.51
C GLU A 290 -12.69 2.06 30.37
N VAL A 291 -12.16 1.46 29.31
CA VAL A 291 -11.51 2.20 28.22
C VAL A 291 -12.32 2.13 26.94
N VAL A 292 -12.56 3.29 26.33
CA VAL A 292 -13.15 3.39 24.99
C VAL A 292 -12.03 3.57 23.98
N GLY A 293 -11.87 2.60 23.07
CA GLY A 293 -10.94 2.68 21.96
C GLY A 293 -11.50 3.49 20.79
N ILE A 294 -10.73 4.44 20.27
CA ILE A 294 -11.01 5.17 19.03
C ILE A 294 -9.79 5.02 18.14
N GLY A 295 -9.95 4.54 16.91
CA GLY A 295 -8.79 4.35 16.05
C GLY A 295 -9.04 4.35 14.56
N SER A 296 -7.93 4.36 13.84
CA SER A 296 -7.77 4.37 12.39
C SER A 296 -6.57 3.50 12.02
N HIS A 297 -6.33 3.22 10.73
CA HIS A 297 -4.99 2.80 10.32
C HIS A 297 -4.18 3.98 9.80
N LEU A 298 -2.87 3.88 9.99
CA LEU A 298 -1.91 4.93 9.66
C LEU A 298 -1.19 4.65 8.34
N ASP A 299 -0.95 3.37 8.06
CA ASP A 299 -0.26 2.96 6.85
C ASP A 299 -1.13 3.12 5.61
N HIS A 300 -0.46 3.17 4.47
CA HIS A 300 -1.07 3.00 3.17
C HIS A 300 -0.06 2.29 2.24
N MET A 301 -0.30 2.27 0.94
CA MET A 301 0.48 1.51 -0.05
C MET A 301 1.93 2.00 -0.25
N GLY A 302 2.32 3.17 0.26
CA GLY A 302 3.70 3.67 0.20
C GLY A 302 4.14 4.12 -1.18
N THR A 303 5.39 3.81 -1.53
CA THR A 303 5.96 4.08 -2.85
C THR A 303 6.72 2.87 -3.39
N ASN A 304 6.72 2.71 -4.71
CA ASN A 304 7.55 1.74 -5.42
C ASN A 304 8.74 2.40 -6.15
N GLY A 305 9.02 3.67 -5.87
CA GLY A 305 10.07 4.46 -6.52
C GLY A 305 9.66 5.14 -7.83
N THR A 306 8.59 4.69 -8.49
CA THR A 306 8.01 5.36 -9.68
C THR A 306 6.65 6.01 -9.40
N THR A 307 5.89 5.42 -8.49
CA THR A 307 4.55 5.83 -8.11
C THR A 307 4.47 5.85 -6.61
N THR A 308 3.84 6.90 -6.08
CA THR A 308 3.54 7.03 -4.66
C THR A 308 2.03 7.08 -4.51
N TRP A 309 1.52 6.26 -3.61
CA TRP A 309 0.10 6.24 -3.24
C TRP A 309 -0.06 7.07 -1.98
N TRP A 310 -0.68 8.24 -2.10
CA TRP A 310 -0.68 9.24 -1.05
C TRP A 310 -1.65 8.95 0.11
N GLY A 311 -2.71 8.16 -0.13
CA GLY A 311 -3.62 7.69 0.92
C GLY A 311 -4.33 8.79 1.68
N ALA A 312 -4.84 9.79 0.96
CA ALA A 312 -5.56 10.89 1.60
C ALA A 312 -6.91 10.43 2.15
N ASP A 313 -7.67 9.68 1.35
CA ASP A 313 -8.94 9.10 1.77
C ASP A 313 -8.69 7.88 2.68
N ASP A 314 -7.88 6.94 2.19
CA ASP A 314 -7.55 5.65 2.81
C ASP A 314 -6.10 5.62 3.33
N ASP A 315 -5.83 5.75 4.63
CA ASP A 315 -6.72 6.25 5.69
C ASP A 315 -6.14 7.49 6.38
N GLY A 316 -5.58 8.39 5.56
CA GLY A 316 -5.14 9.71 6.01
C GLY A 316 -6.30 10.50 6.64
N SER A 317 -7.51 10.34 6.12
CA SER A 317 -8.71 11.03 6.59
C SER A 317 -9.19 10.51 7.94
N GLY A 318 -9.22 9.19 8.17
CA GLY A 318 -9.57 8.60 9.46
C GLY A 318 -8.53 8.91 10.53
N THR A 319 -7.24 8.85 10.19
CA THR A 319 -6.17 9.29 11.10
C THR A 319 -6.31 10.78 11.44
N THR A 320 -6.66 11.62 10.48
CA THR A 320 -6.97 13.05 10.72
C THR A 320 -8.14 13.22 11.69
N ALA A 321 -9.18 12.38 11.57
CA ALA A 321 -10.32 12.37 12.49
C ALA A 321 -9.92 11.93 13.91
N VAL A 322 -9.05 10.94 14.05
CA VAL A 322 -8.50 10.49 15.34
C VAL A 322 -7.71 11.62 16.01
N ILE A 323 -6.83 12.31 15.28
CA ILE A 323 -6.09 13.48 15.79
C ILE A 323 -7.06 14.59 16.24
N GLY A 324 -8.09 14.87 15.44
CA GLY A 324 -9.12 15.86 15.76
C GLY A 324 -9.91 15.52 17.02
N ALA A 325 -10.34 14.26 17.16
CA ALA A 325 -11.02 13.78 18.35
C ALA A 325 -10.12 13.90 19.59
N ALA A 326 -8.85 13.50 19.50
CA ALA A 326 -7.88 13.64 20.59
C ALA A 326 -7.72 15.11 21.03
N LYS A 327 -7.60 16.04 20.07
CA LYS A 327 -7.56 17.49 20.36
C LYS A 327 -8.83 17.96 21.06
N ALA A 328 -10.00 17.54 20.59
CA ALA A 328 -11.29 17.94 21.13
C ALA A 328 -11.46 17.51 22.59
N PHE A 329 -11.22 16.23 22.90
CA PHE A 329 -11.30 15.71 24.26
C PHE A 329 -10.25 16.32 25.20
N SER A 330 -9.06 16.60 24.69
CA SER A 330 -8.03 17.29 25.48
C SER A 330 -8.38 18.75 25.77
N THR A 331 -8.92 19.47 24.78
CA THR A 331 -9.23 20.92 24.89
C THR A 331 -10.46 21.19 25.76
N ASN A 332 -11.42 20.26 25.78
CA ASN A 332 -12.65 20.43 26.53
C ASN A 332 -12.40 20.39 28.06
N PRO A 333 -12.93 21.34 28.86
CA PRO A 333 -12.84 21.30 30.32
C PRO A 333 -13.55 20.08 30.93
N ILE A 334 -14.66 19.64 30.33
CA ILE A 334 -15.34 18.44 30.78
C ILE A 334 -14.61 17.23 30.24
N LYS A 335 -14.03 16.45 31.18
CA LYS A 335 -13.34 15.20 30.87
C LYS A 335 -14.31 14.02 30.85
N PRO A 336 -14.13 13.07 29.92
CA PRO A 336 -14.93 11.85 29.90
C PRO A 336 -14.78 11.10 31.22
N LYS A 337 -15.84 10.44 31.69
CA LYS A 337 -15.76 9.62 32.91
C LYS A 337 -14.83 8.42 32.73
N ARG A 338 -14.95 7.77 31.56
CA ARG A 338 -14.10 6.66 31.10
C ARG A 338 -12.84 7.17 30.44
N SER A 339 -11.77 6.39 30.49
CA SER A 339 -10.57 6.71 29.73
C SER A 339 -10.81 6.48 28.24
N ILE A 340 -10.11 7.24 27.40
CA ILE A 340 -10.18 7.11 25.95
C ILE A 340 -8.79 6.77 25.44
N LEU A 341 -8.69 5.64 24.75
CA LEU A 341 -7.47 5.19 24.08
C LEU A 341 -7.57 5.50 22.58
N PHE A 342 -6.71 6.39 22.10
CA PHE A 342 -6.55 6.69 20.69
C PHE A 342 -5.50 5.77 20.09
N MET A 343 -5.79 5.15 18.93
CA MET A 343 -4.91 4.20 18.26
C MET A 343 -4.85 4.46 16.76
N CYS A 344 -3.64 4.53 16.21
CA CYS A 344 -3.41 4.53 14.77
C CYS A 344 -2.55 3.30 14.41
N PHE A 345 -3.16 2.33 13.72
CA PHE A 345 -2.56 1.00 13.51
C PHE A 345 -1.59 0.98 12.31
N SER A 346 -0.61 0.09 12.38
CA SER A 346 0.26 -0.27 11.25
C SER A 346 -0.29 -1.50 10.50
N GLY A 347 0.12 -1.69 9.25
CA GLY A 347 -0.09 -2.93 8.49
C GLY A 347 -1.54 -3.32 8.24
N GLU A 348 -2.48 -2.38 8.16
CA GLU A 348 -3.87 -2.67 7.79
C GLU A 348 -3.93 -3.22 6.36
N GLU A 349 -3.23 -2.56 5.44
CA GLU A 349 -3.13 -2.87 4.00
C GLU A 349 -2.57 -4.28 3.72
N MET A 350 -1.93 -4.84 4.73
CA MET A 350 -1.31 -6.16 4.70
C MET A 350 -2.21 -7.24 5.32
N GLY A 351 -3.45 -6.89 5.68
CA GLY A 351 -4.44 -7.75 6.32
C GLY A 351 -4.47 -7.60 7.83
N LEU A 352 -4.79 -6.39 8.31
CA LEU A 352 -5.09 -6.07 9.72
C LEU A 352 -3.96 -6.41 10.70
N VAL A 353 -2.69 -6.26 10.29
CA VAL A 353 -1.55 -6.80 11.05
C VAL A 353 -1.39 -6.10 12.40
N GLY A 354 -1.40 -4.77 12.43
CA GLY A 354 -1.20 -4.01 13.66
C GLY A 354 -2.35 -4.13 14.64
N SER A 355 -3.60 -4.11 14.18
CA SER A 355 -4.77 -4.28 15.04
C SER A 355 -4.88 -5.72 15.57
N ALA A 356 -4.60 -6.73 14.76
CA ALA A 356 -4.51 -8.12 15.22
C ALA A 356 -3.38 -8.30 16.25
N TYR A 357 -2.24 -7.62 16.05
CA TYR A 357 -1.15 -7.63 17.03
C TYR A 357 -1.57 -7.01 18.35
N TYR A 358 -2.29 -5.88 18.33
CA TYR A 358 -2.83 -5.26 19.54
C TYR A 358 -3.80 -6.21 20.26
N ALA A 359 -4.73 -6.86 19.54
CA ALA A 359 -5.67 -7.79 20.15
C ALA A 359 -4.98 -9.00 20.81
N ALA A 360 -3.87 -9.47 20.24
CA ALA A 360 -3.08 -10.57 20.81
C ALA A 360 -2.13 -10.10 21.94
N ASN A 361 -1.72 -8.84 21.93
CA ASN A 361 -0.76 -8.25 22.88
C ASN A 361 -1.27 -6.90 23.39
N PRO A 362 -2.42 -6.87 24.08
CA PRO A 362 -3.06 -5.60 24.41
C PRO A 362 -2.24 -4.82 25.43
N ILE A 363 -2.03 -3.53 25.16
CA ILE A 363 -1.47 -2.61 26.17
C ILE A 363 -2.45 -2.44 27.33
N ILE A 364 -3.73 -2.29 26.98
CA ILE A 364 -4.85 -2.28 27.92
C ILE A 364 -5.70 -3.51 27.59
N PRO A 365 -5.91 -4.46 28.54
CA PRO A 365 -6.67 -5.68 28.30
C PRO A 365 -8.05 -5.42 27.66
N LEU A 366 -8.43 -6.27 26.70
CA LEU A 366 -9.69 -6.20 25.93
C LEU A 366 -10.84 -6.96 26.58
#